data_AF-A0AAW0W3S2-F1
#
_entry.id   AF-A0AAW0W3S2-F1
#
_cell.length_a   1.000
_cell.length_b   1.000
_cell.length_c   1.000
_cell.angle_alpha   90.00
_cell.angle_beta   90.00
_cell.angle_gamma   90.00
#
_symmetry.space_group_name_H-M   'P 1'
#
loop_
_entity.id
_entity.type
_entity.pdbx_description
1 polymer ?
#
loop_
_entity_poly.entity_id
_entity_poly.type
_entity_poly.pdbx_seq_one_letter_code
_entity_poly.pdbx_strand_id
1 'polypeptide(L)'
;MGCTTTTKSMGCTTTTKSMGCTTTTKSMGCTTTTKSMGCTTTTKSMGCTTTTKSMGCTTTTKSMECITTTKSMECITTTKSMGCTTATKSIFLKILIISQKEAQSTLIIKIFKKIT
;
A
#
# COMPACT_ATOMS: atom_id res chain seq x y z
N MET A 1 -13.34 18.00 -3.08
CA MET A 1 -12.67 17.94 -4.41
C MET A 1 -11.80 16.69 -4.48
N GLY A 2 -11.93 15.92 -5.57
CA GLY A 2 -11.16 14.69 -5.81
C GLY A 2 -9.86 14.95 -6.59
N CYS A 3 -8.93 14.00 -6.58
CA CYS A 3 -7.66 14.08 -7.31
C CYS A 3 -7.29 12.72 -7.93
N THR A 4 -6.78 12.75 -9.16
CA THR A 4 -6.18 11.57 -9.80
C THR A 4 -4.74 11.88 -10.18
N THR A 5 -3.79 11.06 -9.72
CA THR A 5 -2.36 11.22 -10.01
C THR A 5 -1.83 9.94 -10.64
N THR A 6 -1.10 10.08 -11.75
CA THR A 6 -0.37 8.98 -12.38
C THR A 6 1.08 9.37 -12.60
N THR A 7 2.01 8.60 -12.06
CA THR A 7 3.45 8.85 -12.16
C THR A 7 4.15 7.64 -12.78
N LYS A 8 5.02 7.90 -13.76
CA LYS A 8 5.92 6.91 -14.38
C LYS A 8 7.32 7.52 -14.45
N SER A 9 8.29 6.96 -13.71
CA SER A 9 9.66 7.47 -13.70
C SER A 9 10.64 6.45 -13.14
N MET A 10 11.95 6.69 -13.24
CA MET A 10 12.95 5.85 -12.55
C MET A 10 12.85 6.01 -11.03
N GLY A 11 12.79 7.26 -10.57
CA GLY A 11 12.57 7.63 -9.17
C GLY A 11 11.42 8.62 -9.05
N CYS A 12 10.57 8.51 -8.04
CA CYS A 12 9.59 9.56 -7.73
C CYS A 12 9.20 9.67 -6.26
N THR A 13 8.82 10.88 -5.88
CA THR A 13 8.12 11.16 -4.64
C THR A 13 6.75 11.75 -4.98
N THR A 14 5.68 11.08 -4.55
CA THR A 14 4.30 11.55 -4.76
C THR A 14 3.65 11.86 -3.41
N THR A 15 3.07 13.04 -3.27
CA THR A 15 2.27 13.41 -2.09
C THR A 15 0.90 13.87 -2.53
N THR A 16 -0.15 13.25 -1.98
CA THR A 16 -1.54 13.58 -2.31
C THR A 16 -2.32 13.89 -1.03
N LYS A 17 -3.04 15.02 -1.02
CA LYS A 17 -3.97 15.40 0.04
C LYS A 17 -5.31 15.81 -0.58
N SER A 18 -6.38 15.06 -0.33
CA SER A 18 -7.70 15.33 -0.93
C SER A 18 -8.85 14.66 -0.17
N MET A 19 -10.10 15.04 -0.45
CA MET A 19 -11.27 14.33 0.10
C MET A 19 -11.54 12.99 -0.60
N GLY A 20 -11.00 12.81 -1.80
CA GLY A 20 -11.01 11.55 -2.55
C GLY A 20 -9.80 11.51 -3.48
N CYS A 21 -9.04 10.41 -3.55
CA CYS A 21 -8.00 10.30 -4.57
C CYS A 21 -7.75 8.91 -5.12
N THR A 22 -7.27 8.90 -6.36
CA THR A 22 -6.67 7.72 -6.99
C THR A 22 -5.23 8.05 -7.37
N THR A 23 -4.28 7.31 -6.80
CA THR A 23 -2.85 7.47 -7.09
C THR A 23 -2.31 6.19 -7.70
N THR A 24 -1.70 6.30 -8.88
CA THR A 24 -1.00 5.21 -9.54
C THR A 24 0.46 5.58 -9.76
N THR A 25 1.37 4.81 -9.17
CA THR A 25 2.81 5.02 -9.30
C THR A 25 3.47 3.79 -9.91
N LYS A 26 4.25 4.00 -10.99
CA LYS A 26 5.13 2.99 -11.58
C LYS A 26 6.55 3.53 -11.58
N SER A 27 7.47 2.88 -10.87
CA SER A 27 8.87 3.34 -10.83
C SER A 27 9.88 2.25 -10.53
N MET A 28 11.18 2.52 -10.63
CA MET A 28 12.16 1.62 -10.01
C MET A 28 12.18 1.82 -8.50
N GLY A 29 12.24 3.08 -8.05
CA GLY A 29 12.14 3.49 -6.66
C GLY A 29 11.09 4.57 -6.44
N CYS A 30 10.21 4.40 -5.44
CA CYS A 30 9.29 5.48 -5.08
C CYS A 30 8.96 5.61 -3.61
N THR A 31 8.65 6.85 -3.23
CA THR A 31 7.99 7.20 -1.98
C THR A 31 6.62 7.79 -2.28
N THR A 32 5.56 7.17 -1.78
CA THR A 32 4.18 7.68 -1.94
C THR A 32 3.58 7.98 -0.56
N THR A 33 3.08 9.20 -0.39
CA THR A 33 2.34 9.62 0.81
C THR A 33 0.95 10.10 0.44
N THR A 34 -0.08 9.44 0.97
CA THR A 34 -1.48 9.77 0.72
C THR A 34 -2.19 10.12 2.03
N LYS A 35 -2.83 11.30 2.07
CA LYS A 35 -3.72 11.73 3.16
C LYS A 35 -5.11 12.01 2.59
N SER A 36 -6.11 11.21 2.91
CA SER A 36 -7.43 11.37 2.30
C SER A 36 -8.61 11.00 3.20
N MET A 37 -9.84 11.34 2.82
CA MET A 37 -11.02 10.72 3.42
C MET A 37 -11.35 9.39 2.71
N GLY A 38 -11.04 9.28 1.43
CA GLY A 38 -11.17 8.05 0.65
C GLY A 38 -10.06 7.95 -0.39
N CYS A 39 -9.27 6.87 -0.40
CA CYS A 39 -8.22 6.74 -1.41
C CYS A 39 -8.02 5.33 -1.96
N THR A 40 -7.64 5.29 -3.23
CA THR A 40 -7.11 4.10 -3.90
C THR A 40 -5.68 4.38 -4.31
N THR A 41 -4.73 3.62 -3.75
CA THR A 41 -3.30 3.75 -4.10
C THR A 41 -2.82 2.46 -4.74
N THR A 42 -2.24 2.56 -5.93
CA THR A 42 -1.58 1.45 -6.63
C THR A 42 -0.12 1.78 -6.87
N THR A 43 0.79 1.00 -6.29
CA THR A 43 2.23 1.16 -6.45
C THR A 43 2.82 -0.09 -7.10
N LYS A 44 3.56 0.11 -8.21
CA LYS A 44 4.37 -0.93 -8.85
C LYS A 44 5.82 -0.47 -8.89
N SER A 45 6.72 -1.21 -8.24
CA SER A 45 8.12 -0.80 -8.12
C SER A 45 9.11 -1.95 -7.98
N MET A 46 10.41 -1.66 -8.04
CA MET A 46 11.42 -2.58 -7.50
C MET A 46 11.58 -2.36 -6.00
N GLY A 47 11.65 -1.10 -5.57
CA GLY A 47 11.63 -0.69 -4.16
C GLY A 47 10.59 0.42 -3.91
N CYS A 48 9.79 0.30 -2.85
CA CYS A 48 8.91 1.40 -2.47
C CYS A 48 8.65 1.56 -0.98
N THR A 49 8.41 2.81 -0.60
CA THR A 49 7.82 3.19 0.67
C THR A 49 6.46 3.83 0.42
N THR A 50 5.40 3.24 0.97
CA THR A 50 4.04 3.78 0.86
C THR A 50 3.49 4.09 2.24
N THR A 51 3.04 5.33 2.44
CA THR A 51 2.36 5.77 3.66
C THR A 51 0.97 6.28 3.33
N THR A 52 -0.06 5.63 3.90
CA THR A 52 -1.45 6.02 3.70
C THR A 52 -2.10 6.36 5.03
N LYS A 53 -2.68 7.56 5.14
CA LYS A 53 -3.55 7.96 6.25
C LYS A 53 -4.92 8.30 5.68
N SER A 54 -5.94 7.50 5.97
CA SER A 54 -7.27 7.71 5.38
C SER A 54 -8.42 7.37 6.31
N MET A 55 -9.64 7.87 6.07
CA MET A 55 -10.83 7.30 6.72
C MET A 55 -11.19 5.95 6.09
N GLY A 56 -11.20 5.87 4.75
CA GLY A 56 -11.29 4.61 4.00
C GLY A 56 -10.17 4.48 2.97
N CYS A 57 -9.54 3.32 2.84
CA CYS A 57 -8.52 3.12 1.82
C CYS A 57 -8.43 1.71 1.23
N THR A 58 -8.07 1.67 -0.05
CA THR A 58 -7.56 0.48 -0.73
C THR A 58 -6.13 0.74 -1.19
N THR A 59 -5.19 -0.04 -0.68
CA THR A 59 -3.77 0.04 -1.05
C THR A 59 -3.35 -1.26 -1.72
N THR A 60 -2.81 -1.16 -2.93
CA THR A 60 -2.21 -2.28 -3.64
C THR A 60 -0.75 -1.99 -3.94
N THR A 61 0.15 -2.82 -3.41
CA THR A 61 1.59 -2.70 -3.63
C THR A 61 2.10 -3.96 -4.31
N LYS A 62 2.79 -3.81 -5.45
CA LYS A 62 3.56 -4.87 -6.10
C LYS A 62 5.01 -4.42 -6.19
N SER A 63 5.89 -5.03 -5.40
CA SER A 63 7.30 -4.63 -5.33
C SER A 63 8.24 -5.79 -5.08
N MET A 64 9.53 -5.70 -5.43
CA MET A 64 10.49 -6.69 -4.92
C MET A 64 10.70 -6.48 -3.43
N GLU A 65 10.97 -5.23 -3.04
CA GLU A 65 11.07 -4.78 -1.66
C GLU A 65 10.06 -3.69 -1.36
N CYS A 66 9.35 -3.78 -0.23
CA CYS A 66 8.49 -2.69 0.21
C CYS A 66 8.42 -2.43 1.71
N ILE A 67 8.11 -1.19 2.04
CA ILE A 67 7.62 -0.78 3.35
C ILE A 67 6.26 -0.12 3.14
N THR A 68 5.23 -0.68 3.78
CA THR A 68 3.85 -0.20 3.66
C THR A 68 3.32 0.15 5.05
N THR A 69 2.99 1.42 5.26
CA THR A 69 2.39 1.91 6.50
C THR A 69 1.01 2.47 6.23
N THR A 70 -0.02 1.85 6.80
CA THR A 70 -1.40 2.30 6.64
C THR A 70 -2.05 2.60 7.98
N LYS A 71 -2.63 3.79 8.12
CA LYS A 71 -3.49 4.16 9.25
C LYS A 71 -4.86 4.53 8.71
N SER A 72 -5.88 3.75 9.05
CA SER A 72 -7.23 4.01 8.56
C SER A 72 -8.32 3.65 9.55
N MET A 73 -9.58 4.06 9.29
CA MET A 73 -10.72 3.48 9.99
C MET A 73 -11.15 2.19 9.28
N GLU A 74 -11.17 2.21 7.94
CA GLU A 74 -11.44 1.06 7.09
C GLU A 74 -10.34 0.89 6.04
N CYS A 75 -9.68 -0.26 6.03
CA CYS A 75 -8.56 -0.51 5.12
C CYS A 75 -8.57 -1.90 4.51
N ILE A 76 -8.37 -1.93 3.19
CA ILE A 76 -7.92 -3.10 2.45
C ILE A 76 -6.49 -2.86 1.98
N THR A 77 -5.55 -3.67 2.45
CA THR A 77 -4.15 -3.63 1.97
C THR A 77 -3.82 -4.96 1.30
N THR A 78 -3.42 -4.89 0.03
CA THR A 78 -2.88 -6.03 -0.72
C THR A 78 -1.43 -5.76 -1.08
N THR A 79 -0.53 -6.64 -0.65
CA THR A 79 0.90 -6.52 -0.93
C THR A 79 1.39 -7.80 -1.58
N LYS A 80 2.05 -7.68 -2.74
CA LYS A 80 2.72 -8.78 -3.45
C LYS A 80 4.20 -8.45 -3.56
N SER A 81 5.05 -9.23 -2.89
CA SER A 81 6.48 -8.91 -2.84
C SER A 81 7.42 -10.08 -2.58
N MET A 82 8.71 -9.91 -2.87
CA MET A 82 9.75 -10.86 -2.46
C MET A 82 10.19 -10.63 -1.01
N GLY A 83 10.18 -9.38 -0.56
CA GLY A 83 10.34 -8.97 0.84
C GLY A 83 9.51 -7.73 1.13
N CYS A 84 8.76 -7.72 2.23
CA CYS A 84 8.04 -6.52 2.62
C CYS A 84 7.72 -6.45 4.11
N THR A 85 7.77 -5.24 4.63
CA THR A 85 7.31 -4.89 5.97
C THR A 85 5.99 -4.13 5.83
N THR A 86 4.93 -4.66 6.43
CA THR A 86 3.61 -4.01 6.43
C THR A 86 3.17 -3.72 7.86
N ALA A 87 2.94 -2.45 8.17
CA ALA A 87 2.36 -1.99 9.42
C ALA A 87 1.01 -1.35 9.14
N THR A 88 -0.07 -1.93 9.65
CA THR A 88 -1.40 -1.33 9.50
C THR A 88 -2.09 -1.18 10.85
N LYS A 89 -2.65 0.01 11.07
CA LYS A 89 -3.53 0.31 12.19
C LYS A 89 -4.90 0.68 11.63
N SER A 90 -5.89 -0.18 11.83
CA SER A 90 -7.27 0.06 11.38
C SER A 90 -8.29 -0.54 12.32
N ILE A 91 -9.47 0.09 12.43
CA ILE A 91 -10.61 -0.43 13.19
C ILE A 91 -11.18 -1.65 12.45
N PHE A 92 -11.43 -1.48 11.15
CA PHE A 92 -11.77 -2.58 10.24
C PHE A 92 -10.61 -2.83 9.29
N LEU A 93 -10.06 -4.04 9.34
CA LEU A 93 -8.84 -4.37 8.62
C LEU A 93 -8.97 -5.68 7.85
N LYS A 94 -8.70 -5.61 6.55
CA LYS A 94 -8.43 -6.79 5.72
C LYS A 94 -7.06 -6.64 5.07
N ILE A 95 -6.10 -7.44 5.53
CA ILE A 95 -4.77 -7.50 4.93
C ILE A 95 -4.62 -8.80 4.15
N LEU A 96 -4.10 -8.69 2.93
CA LEU A 96 -3.61 -9.81 2.14
C LEU A 96 -2.16 -9.54 1.74
N ILE A 97 -1.22 -10.23 2.40
CA ILE A 97 0.20 -10.20 2.02
C ILE A 97 0.51 -11.52 1.32
N ILE A 98 1.10 -11.43 0.14
CA ILE A 98 1.59 -12.57 -0.64
C ILE A 98 3.08 -12.35 -0.82
N SER A 99 3.88 -13.11 -0.06
CA SER A 99 5.34 -13.07 -0.12
C SER A 99 5.89 -14.31 -0.82
N GLN A 100 6.71 -14.13 -1.84
CA GLN A 100 7.33 -15.23 -2.61
C GLN A 100 8.84 -15.29 -2.35
N LYS A 101 9.27 -15.56 -1.11
CA LYS A 101 10.69 -15.77 -0.82
C LYS A 101 11.09 -17.15 -1.37
N GLU A 102 11.94 -17.20 -2.40
CA GLU A 102 12.35 -18.45 -3.03
C GLU A 102 13.51 -19.08 -2.26
N ALA A 103 13.20 -20.15 -1.53
CA ALA A 103 13.92 -21.44 -1.44
C ALA A 103 13.35 -22.20 -0.23
N GLN A 104 12.48 -23.17 -0.49
CA GLN A 104 11.81 -24.05 0.49
C GLN A 104 10.78 -23.38 1.42
N SER A 105 9.53 -23.84 1.28
CA SER A 105 8.51 -23.84 2.34
C SER A 105 8.09 -22.48 2.91
N THR A 106 6.91 -21.99 2.51
CA THR A 106 5.69 -22.04 3.35
C THR A 106 4.70 -21.00 2.86
N LEU A 107 3.55 -21.44 2.35
CA LEU A 107 2.37 -20.60 2.16
C LEU A 107 1.78 -20.29 3.56
N ILE A 108 2.09 -19.13 4.13
CA ILE A 108 1.62 -18.68 5.47
C ILE A 108 1.05 -17.26 5.34
N ILE A 109 -0.06 -16.79 5.94
CA ILE A 109 -1.26 -17.30 6.66
C ILE A 109 -2.29 -16.18 6.42
N LYS A 110 -3.58 -16.48 6.17
CA LYS A 110 -4.66 -15.47 6.19
C LYS A 110 -4.94 -15.06 7.64
N ILE A 111 -4.38 -13.93 8.09
CA ILE A 111 -4.78 -13.33 9.36
C ILE A 111 -6.04 -12.48 9.13
N PHE A 112 -7.20 -13.02 9.50
CA PHE A 112 -8.35 -12.19 9.83
C PHE A 112 -8.21 -11.76 11.29
N LYS A 113 -7.74 -10.54 11.53
CA LYS A 113 -7.80 -9.93 12.87
C LYS A 113 -8.92 -8.88 12.86
N LYS A 114 -10.10 -9.26 13.35
CA LYS A 114 -11.07 -8.27 13.83
C LYS A 114 -10.55 -7.83 15.19
N ILE A 115 -9.84 -6.71 15.25
CA ILE A 115 -9.53 -6.08 16.53
C ILE A 115 -10.80 -5.31 16.90
N THR A 116 -11.53 -5.84 17.87
CA THR A 116 -12.58 -5.08 18.57
C THR A 116 -11.94 -3.95 19.35
#